data_AF-A0A518HF87-F1
#
_entry.id   AF-A0A518HF87-F1
#
_cell.length_a   1.000
_cell.length_b   1.000
_cell.length_c   1.000
_cell.angle_alpha   90.00
_cell.angle_beta   90.00
_cell.angle_gamma   90.00
#
_symmetry.space_group_name_H-M   'P 1'
#
loop_
_entity.id
_entity.type
_entity.pdbx_description
1 polymer ?
#
loop_
_entity_poly.entity_id
_entity_poly.type
_entity_poly.pdbx_seq_one_letter_code
_entity_poly.pdbx_strand_id
1 'polypeptide(L)' 'MKAPWLNAIEPKWVHGKRALVEPQRKLTAAEVVERVCVYYGCEPSDPITQQVA' A
#
# COMPACT_ATOMS: atom_id res chain seq x y z
N MET A 1 -20.12 -7.72 9.44
CA MET A 1 -19.01 -6.90 9.98
C MET A 1 -17.70 -7.65 9.75
N LYS A 2 -16.81 -7.16 8.87
CA LYS A 2 -15.41 -7.61 8.91
C LYS A 2 -14.76 -6.89 10.09
N ALA A 3 -14.47 -7.65 11.12
CA ALA A 3 -13.77 -7.18 12.30
C ALA A 3 -12.37 -6.63 11.90
N PRO A 4 -12.01 -5.39 12.24
CA PRO A 4 -10.68 -4.85 11.94
C PRO A 4 -9.55 -5.59 12.70
N TRP A 5 -9.89 -6.34 13.75
CA TRP A 5 -8.94 -7.21 14.46
C TRP A 5 -8.66 -8.54 13.75
N LEU A 6 -9.41 -8.89 12.70
CA LEU A 6 -9.16 -10.11 11.93
C LEU A 6 -7.90 -10.00 11.06
N ASN A 7 -7.37 -8.78 10.87
CA ASN A 7 -6.20 -8.53 10.07
C ASN A 7 -5.23 -7.65 10.87
N ALA A 8 -4.33 -8.28 11.64
CA ALA A 8 -3.44 -7.61 12.59
C ALA A 8 -2.54 -6.52 11.95
N ILE A 9 -2.44 -6.48 10.61
CA ILE A 9 -1.79 -5.41 9.88
C ILE A 9 -2.56 -4.09 9.92
N GLU A 10 -3.89 -4.13 10.06
CA GLU A 10 -4.80 -2.98 9.98
C GLU A 10 -4.47 -1.78 10.87
N PRO A 11 -4.19 -1.96 12.17
CA PRO A 11 -3.75 -0.86 13.02
C PRO A 11 -2.32 -0.39 12.68
N LYS A 12 -1.45 -1.28 12.18
CA LYS A 12 -0.04 -0.97 11.91
C LYS A 12 0.16 -0.12 10.65
N TRP A 13 -0.70 -0.29 9.64
CA TRP A 13 -0.55 0.40 8.36
C TRP A 13 -1.46 1.64 8.19
N VAL A 14 -2.14 2.11 9.23
CA VAL A 14 -2.98 3.34 9.15
C VAL A 14 -2.18 4.55 8.69
N HIS A 15 -0.95 4.73 9.19
CA HIS A 15 -0.08 5.84 8.80
C HIS A 15 0.37 5.74 7.34
N GLY A 16 0.78 4.55 6.90
CA GLY A 16 1.11 4.28 5.50
C GLY A 16 -0.08 4.51 4.57
N LYS A 17 -1.27 4.02 4.96
CA LYS A 17 -2.51 4.33 4.25
C LYS A 17 -2.73 5.82 4.15
N ARG A 18 -2.67 6.59 5.24
CA ARG A 18 -2.89 8.05 5.20
C ARG A 18 -1.89 8.80 4.32
N ALA A 19 -0.66 8.32 4.21
CA ALA A 19 0.32 8.91 3.29
C ALA A 19 -0.04 8.67 1.81
N LEU A 20 -0.86 7.66 1.52
CA LEU A 20 -1.23 7.21 0.17
C LEU A 20 -2.68 7.56 -0.22
N VAL A 21 -3.62 7.45 0.72
CA VAL A 21 -5.05 7.78 0.68
C VAL A 21 -5.20 9.30 0.72
N GLU A 22 -5.66 10.02 -0.29
CA GLU A 22 -5.85 9.80 -1.71
C GLU A 22 -5.49 11.14 -2.38
N PRO A 23 -4.91 11.18 -3.59
CA PRO A 23 -5.07 12.35 -4.45
C PRO A 23 -6.54 12.44 -4.89
N GLN A 24 -7.04 13.59 -5.34
CA GLN A 24 -8.42 13.77 -5.84
C GLN A 24 -8.81 12.89 -7.05
N ARG A 25 -7.95 11.94 -7.44
CA ARG A 25 -8.10 10.99 -8.54
C ARG A 25 -7.46 9.64 -8.20
N LYS A 26 -7.85 8.62 -8.96
CA LYS A 26 -7.18 7.32 -8.95
C LYS A 26 -5.71 7.44 -9.38
N LEU A 27 -4.85 6.68 -8.72
CA LEU A 27 -3.46 6.50 -9.08
C LEU A 27 -3.27 5.26 -9.94
N THR A 28 -2.29 5.33 -10.83
CA THR A 28 -1.70 4.18 -11.53
C THR A 28 -0.85 3.35 -10.57
N ALA A 29 -0.55 2.10 -10.95
CA ALA A 29 0.30 1.24 -10.14
C ALA A 29 1.71 1.83 -9.93
N ALA A 30 2.29 2.45 -10.96
CA ALA A 30 3.60 3.09 -10.88
C ALA A 30 3.62 4.26 -9.88
N GLU A 31 2.59 5.12 -9.90
CA GLU A 31 2.47 6.24 -8.95
C GLU A 31 2.33 5.75 -7.50
N VAL A 32 1.67 4.61 -7.28
CA VAL A 32 1.58 4.02 -5.93
C VAL A 32 2.95 3.53 -5.47
N VAL A 33 3.69 2.81 -6.33
CA VAL A 33 5.03 2.31 -6.01
C VAL A 33 5.97 3.47 -5.66
N GLU A 34 6.02 4.50 -6.49
CA GLU A 34 6.85 5.68 -6.26
C GLU A 34 6.53 6.35 -4.91
N ARG A 35 5.25 6.60 -4.62
CA ARG A 35 4.85 7.26 -3.36
C ARG A 35 5.17 6.42 -2.13
N VAL A 36 5.00 5.11 -2.19
CA VAL A 36 5.38 4.19 -1.10
C VAL A 36 6.88 4.26 -0.86
N CYS A 37 7.68 4.11 -1.92
CA CYS A 37 9.14 4.15 -1.86
C CYS A 37 9.67 5.47 -1.30
N VAL A 38 9.13 6.61 -1.75
CA VAL A 38 9.47 7.93 -1.22
C VAL A 38 9.12 8.05 0.27
N TYR A 39 7.93 7.60 0.69
CA TYR A 39 7.50 7.72 2.09
C TYR A 39 8.35 6.87 3.04
N TYR A 40 8.76 5.68 2.61
CA TYR A 40 9.55 4.75 3.42
C TYR A 40 11.07 4.85 3.20
N GLY A 41 11.53 5.67 2.24
CA GLY A 41 12.95 5.82 1.92
C GLY A 41 13.59 4.54 1.36
N CYS A 42 12.85 3.79 0.54
CA CYS A 42 13.33 2.56 -0.08
C CYS A 42 13.29 2.61 -1.60
N GLU A 43 14.14 1.80 -2.25
CA GLU A 43 14.15 1.65 -3.70
C GLU A 43 13.00 0.72 -4.17
N PRO A 44 12.40 0.96 -5.34
CA PRO A 44 11.41 0.05 -5.93
C PRO A 44 12.00 -1.33 -6.21
N SER A 45 11.21 -2.37 -5.92
CA SER A 45 11.53 -3.76 -6.28
C SER A 45 10.58 -4.27 -7.37
N ASP A 46 10.98 -5.32 -8.06
CA ASP A 46 10.10 -5.98 -9.04
C ASP A 46 8.80 -6.51 -8.38
N PRO A 47 7.66 -6.45 -9.10
CA PRO A 47 6.41 -7.02 -8.61
C PRO A 47 6.53 -8.52 -8.34
N ILE A 48 5.94 -8.98 -7.24
CA ILE A 48 5.86 -10.41 -6.94
C ILE A 48 4.77 -11.04 -7.81
N THR A 49 5.12 -12.09 -8.55
CA THR A 49 4.16 -12.85 -9.34
C THR A 49 3.31 -13.73 -8.44
N GLN A 50 2.00 -13.47 -8.40
CA GLN A 50 1.06 -14.34 -7.70
C GLN A 50 0.83 -15.62 -8.51
N GLN A 51 1.19 -16.77 -7.95
CA GLN A 51 0.84 -18.08 -8.50
C GLN A 51 -0.64 -18.35 -8.16
N VAL A 52 -1.51 -18.35 -9.17
CA VAL A 52 -2.93 -18.67 -9.01
C VAL A 52 -3.12 -20.13 -9.46
N ALA A 53 -3.61 -20.98 -8.55
CA ALA A 53 -3.96 -22.37 -8.82
C ALA A 53 -5.37 -22.49 -9.43
#